data_AF-A0A1L9VUU3-F1
#
_entry.id   AF-A0A1L9VUU3-F1
#
_cell.length_a   1.000
_cell.length_b   1.000
_cell.length_c   1.000
_cell.angle_alpha   90.00
_cell.angle_beta   90.00
_cell.angle_gamma   90.00
#
_symmetry.space_group_name_H-M   'P 1'
#
loop_
_entity.id
_entity.type
_entity.pdbx_description
1 polymer ?
#
loop_
_entity_poly.entity_id
_entity_poly.type
_entity_poly.pdbx_seq_one_letter_code
_entity_poly.pdbx_strand_id
1 'polypeptide(L)'
;MVKAFEIVLEDERVRVVLVNIYGGIIRCDMVAESIIQAAARLGPLRCPMVVRLQGTNSEEGQRMIQESGLNLIAESDFERAAQVAVKQTRLM
;
A
#
# COMPACT_ATOMS: atom_id res chain seq x y z
N MET A 1 5.41 -9.15 -3.70
CA MET A 1 5.46 -7.71 -3.38
C MET A 1 6.88 -7.19 -3.07
N VAL A 2 7.66 -7.88 -2.22
CA VAL A 2 9.02 -7.45 -1.79
C VAL A 2 9.89 -6.87 -2.91
N LYS A 3 10.08 -7.60 -4.02
CA LYS A 3 10.94 -7.15 -5.14
C LYS A 3 10.48 -5.82 -5.77
N ALA A 4 9.16 -5.60 -5.85
CA ALA A 4 8.61 -4.36 -6.41
C ALA A 4 8.90 -3.17 -5.48
N PHE A 5 8.77 -3.37 -4.17
CA PHE A 5 9.13 -2.35 -3.19
C PHE A 5 10.62 -2.08 -3.17
N GLU A 6 11.49 -3.09 -3.27
CA GLU A 6 12.94 -2.91 -3.41
C GLU A 6 13.25 -2.01 -4.61
N ILE A 7 12.74 -2.33 -5.80
CA ILE A 7 12.98 -1.56 -7.03
C ILE A 7 12.50 -0.11 -6.90
N VAL A 8 11.29 0.12 -6.36
CA VAL A 8 10.75 1.48 -6.23
C VAL A 8 11.50 2.27 -5.17
N LEU A 9 11.86 1.64 -4.05
CA LEU A 9 12.54 2.28 -2.93
C LEU A 9 14.05 2.41 -3.14
N GLU A 10 14.63 1.89 -4.21
CA GLU A 10 16.01 2.20 -4.62
C GLU A 10 16.17 3.69 -4.99
N ASP A 11 15.11 4.34 -5.49
CA ASP A 11 15.13 5.77 -5.79
C ASP A 11 14.87 6.61 -4.53
N GLU A 12 15.89 7.34 -4.07
CA GLU A 12 15.82 8.22 -2.90
C GLU A 12 14.83 9.39 -3.05
N ARG A 13 14.38 9.70 -4.26
CA ARG A 13 13.38 10.75 -4.51
C ARG A 13 11.95 10.31 -4.18
N VAL A 14 11.72 9.01 -3.94
CA VAL A 14 10.39 8.50 -3.61
C VAL A 14 9.97 8.95 -2.22
N ARG A 15 8.89 9.74 -2.17
CA ARG A 15 8.34 10.30 -0.93
C ARG A 15 7.07 9.59 -0.46
N VAL A 16 6.37 8.91 -1.36
CA VAL A 16 5.14 8.15 -1.09
C VAL A 16 5.01 7.07 -2.17
N VAL A 17 4.53 5.89 -1.81
CA VAL A 17 4.17 4.84 -2.79
C VAL A 17 2.65 4.69 -2.84
N LEU A 18 2.06 4.75 -4.04
CA LEU A 18 0.66 4.39 -4.26
C LEU A 18 0.58 2.99 -4.84
N VAL A 19 0.10 2.03 -4.05
CA VAL A 19 -0.18 0.66 -4.47
C VAL A 19 -1.63 0.58 -4.91
N ASN A 20 -1.90 0.48 -6.20
CA ASN A 20 -3.24 0.34 -6.75
C ASN A 20 -3.42 -1.03 -7.40
N ILE A 21 -4.28 -1.89 -6.83
CA ILE A 21 -4.51 -3.25 -7.30
C ILE A 21 -6.01 -3.48 -7.54
N TYR A 22 -6.31 -4.02 -8.72
CA TYR A 22 -7.60 -4.60 -9.06
C TYR A 22 -7.50 -6.14 -8.95
N GLY A 23 -8.00 -6.70 -7.87
CA GLY A 23 -8.21 -8.13 -7.69
C GLY A 23 -9.39 -8.62 -8.54
N GLY A 24 -9.11 -9.46 -9.51
CA GLY A 24 -10.14 -10.25 -10.22
C GLY A 24 -10.09 -11.68 -9.71
N ILE A 25 -9.21 -12.47 -10.35
CA ILE A 25 -8.95 -13.87 -9.99
C ILE A 25 -8.23 -13.95 -8.63
N ILE A 26 -7.31 -13.03 -8.36
CA ILE A 26 -6.59 -12.98 -7.08
C ILE A 26 -7.41 -12.19 -6.06
N ARG A 27 -7.60 -12.78 -4.88
CA ARG A 27 -8.30 -12.17 -3.74
C ARG A 27 -7.48 -11.04 -3.13
N CYS A 28 -8.16 -9.95 -2.77
CA CYS A 28 -7.50 -8.77 -2.19
C CYS A 28 -6.89 -9.03 -0.82
N ASP A 29 -7.45 -9.92 0.01
CA ASP A 29 -6.88 -10.28 1.31
C ASP A 29 -5.50 -10.96 1.18
N MET A 30 -5.32 -11.83 0.19
CA MET A 30 -4.00 -12.42 -0.13
C MET A 30 -3.00 -11.36 -0.61
N VAL A 31 -3.46 -10.38 -1.37
CA VAL A 31 -2.62 -9.25 -1.81
C VAL A 31 -2.24 -8.38 -0.62
N ALA A 32 -3.18 -8.08 0.27
CA ALA A 32 -2.96 -7.31 1.49
C ALA A 32 -1.93 -8.00 2.39
N GLU A 33 -2.06 -9.31 2.60
CA GLU A 33 -1.08 -10.11 3.33
C GLU A 33 0.32 -9.97 2.70
N SER A 34 0.44 -10.10 1.38
CA SER A 34 1.72 -9.95 0.69
C SER A 34 2.33 -8.55 0.84
N ILE A 35 1.51 -7.50 0.87
CA ILE A 35 1.94 -6.11 1.10
C ILE A 35 2.45 -5.96 2.54
N ILE A 36 1.69 -6.42 3.53
CA ILE A 36 2.05 -6.32 4.96
C ILE A 36 3.35 -7.08 5.24
N GLN A 37 3.47 -8.32 4.75
CA GLN A 37 4.69 -9.10 4.93
C GLN A 37 5.90 -8.44 4.27
N ALA A 38 5.73 -7.84 3.09
CA ALA A 38 6.80 -7.13 2.40
C ALA A 38 7.21 -5.86 3.14
N ALA A 39 6.25 -5.06 3.59
CA ALA A 39 6.50 -3.86 4.38
C ALA A 39 7.22 -4.19 5.70
N ALA A 40 6.77 -5.22 6.43
CA ALA A 40 7.42 -5.67 7.67
C ALA A 40 8.86 -6.15 7.43
N ARG A 41 9.11 -6.88 6.33
CA ARG A 41 10.44 -7.39 5.98
C ARG A 41 11.44 -6.28 5.63
N LEU A 42 10.98 -5.20 5.00
CA LEU A 42 11.83 -4.07 4.65
C LEU A 42 12.20 -3.20 5.86
N GLY A 43 11.60 -3.46 7.03
CA GLY A 43 11.83 -2.69 8.25
C GLY A 43 11.08 -1.36 8.25
N PRO A 44 11.52 -0.38 9.06
CA PRO A 44 10.88 0.94 9.12
C PRO A 44 10.82 1.58 7.72
N LEU A 45 9.62 1.69 7.17
CA LEU A 45 9.42 2.29 5.84
C LEU A 45 9.82 3.77 5.89
N ARG A 46 10.75 4.18 5.02
CA ARG A 46 11.20 5.57 4.90
C ARG A 46 10.07 6.51 4.48
N CYS A 47 9.05 6.01 3.80
CA CYS A 47 7.89 6.76 3.33
C CYS A 47 6.58 5.98 3.51
N PRO A 48 5.43 6.66 3.64
CA PRO A 48 4.13 5.99 3.71
C PRO A 48 3.77 5.32 2.38
N MET A 49 2.97 4.26 2.47
CA MET A 49 2.37 3.63 1.29
C MET A 49 0.84 3.74 1.36
N VAL A 50 0.23 4.36 0.35
CA VAL A 50 -1.22 4.37 0.19
C VAL A 50 -1.60 3.14 -0.61
N VAL A 51 -2.46 2.30 -0.06
CA VAL A 51 -2.85 1.00 -0.63
C VAL A 51 -4.32 1.05 -0.99
N ARG A 52 -4.61 0.85 -2.28
CA ARG A 52 -5.95 0.77 -2.81
C ARG A 52 -6.17 -0.61 -3.43
N LEU A 53 -7.12 -1.34 -2.86
CA LEU A 53 -7.52 -2.68 -3.28
C LEU A 53 -8.99 -2.65 -3.72
N GLN A 54 -9.26 -3.10 -4.94
CA GLN A 54 -10.63 -3.32 -5.42
C GLN A 54 -10.76 -4.73 -5.99
N GLY A 55 -11.84 -5.44 -5.68
CA GLY A 55 -12.04 -6.81 -6.13
C GLY A 55 -12.68 -7.71 -5.08
N THR A 56 -12.56 -9.02 -5.32
CA THR A 56 -12.96 -10.06 -4.37
C THR A 56 -12.25 -9.85 -3.03
N ASN A 57 -13.01 -9.82 -1.93
CA ASN A 57 -12.53 -9.60 -0.56
C ASN A 57 -11.75 -8.28 -0.36
N SER A 58 -12.07 -7.24 -1.13
CA SER A 58 -11.43 -5.92 -0.98
C SER A 58 -11.64 -5.30 0.40
N GLU A 59 -12.83 -5.42 0.99
CA GLU A 59 -13.10 -4.91 2.34
C GLU A 59 -12.19 -5.56 3.40
N GLU A 60 -12.04 -6.89 3.35
CA GLU A 60 -11.16 -7.60 4.27
C GLU A 60 -9.69 -7.22 4.05
N GLY A 61 -9.24 -7.16 2.79
CA GLY A 61 -7.89 -6.69 2.48
C GLY A 61 -7.62 -5.28 2.98
N GLN A 62 -8.59 -4.36 2.89
CA GLN A 62 -8.45 -3.01 3.43
C GLN A 62 -8.37 -3.00 4.96
N ARG A 63 -9.20 -3.79 5.65
CA ARG A 63 -9.15 -3.94 7.10
C ARG A 63 -7.76 -4.43 7.55
N MET A 64 -7.23 -5.47 6.90
CA MET A 64 -5.90 -6.00 7.18
C MET A 64 -4.80 -4.91 7.06
N ILE A 65 -4.86 -4.07 6.02
CA ILE A 65 -3.92 -2.95 5.87
C ILE A 65 -4.05 -1.95 7.02
N GLN A 66 -5.28 -1.54 7.36
CA GLN A 66 -5.54 -0.56 8.42
C GLN A 66 -5.07 -1.03 9.80
N GLU A 67 -5.24 -2.32 10.10
CA GLU A 67 -4.91 -2.90 11.40
C GLU A 67 -3.44 -3.33 11.52
N SER A 68 -2.65 -3.23 10.44
CA SER A 68 -1.27 -3.73 10.39
C SER A 68 -0.30 -3.01 11.35
N GLY A 69 -0.63 -1.80 11.81
CA GLY A 69 0.26 -0.96 12.62
C GLY A 69 1.52 -0.47 11.88
N LEU A 70 1.61 -0.72 10.57
CA LEU A 70 2.69 -0.26 9.70
C LEU A 70 2.35 1.09 9.09
N ASN A 71 3.32 1.73 8.42
CA ASN A 71 3.11 3.00 7.71
C ASN A 71 2.37 2.78 6.37
N LEU A 72 1.22 2.12 6.43
CA LEU A 72 0.34 1.79 5.32
C LEU A 72 -1.02 2.47 5.55
N ILE A 73 -1.57 3.05 4.48
CA ILE A 73 -2.84 3.78 4.52
C ILE A 73 -3.78 3.09 3.55
N ALA A 74 -4.87 2.51 4.03
CA ALA A 74 -5.85 1.87 3.15
C ALA A 74 -6.85 2.89 2.60
N GLU A 75 -7.11 2.82 1.30
CA GLU A 75 -8.14 3.62 0.62
C GLU A 75 -8.92 2.73 -0.36
N SER A 76 -10.21 2.99 -0.54
CA SER A 76 -11.06 2.19 -1.45
C SER A 76 -11.26 2.86 -2.80
N ASP A 77 -11.38 4.19 -2.79
CA ASP A 77 -11.58 5.02 -3.97
C ASP A 77 -10.25 5.45 -4.59
N PHE A 78 -10.20 5.47 -5.93
CA PHE A 78 -8.97 5.80 -6.66
C PHE A 78 -8.62 7.29 -6.55
N GLU A 79 -9.60 8.17 -6.71
CA GLU A 79 -9.37 9.62 -6.61
C GLU A 79 -8.90 9.97 -5.20
N ARG A 80 -9.54 9.39 -4.20
CA ARG A 80 -9.16 9.59 -2.81
C ARG A 80 -7.76 9.07 -2.52
N ALA A 81 -7.41 7.87 -2.98
CA ALA A 81 -6.07 7.31 -2.82
C ALA A 81 -4.99 8.21 -3.42
N ALA A 82 -5.24 8.77 -4.61
CA ALA A 82 -4.34 9.73 -5.26
C ALA A 82 -4.21 11.02 -4.44
N GLN A 83 -5.33 11.60 -3.98
CA GLN A 83 -5.32 12.81 -3.16
C GLN A 83 -4.56 12.59 -1.84
N VAL A 84 -4.75 11.43 -1.20
CA VAL A 84 -4.04 11.07 0.04
C VAL A 84 -2.55 10.92 -0.25
N ALA A 85 -2.16 10.25 -1.34
CA ALA A 85 -0.77 10.12 -1.70
C ALA A 85 -0.09 11.49 -1.90
N VAL A 86 -0.75 12.43 -2.59
CA VAL A 86 -0.25 13.81 -2.76
C VAL A 86 -0.20 14.58 -1.43
N LYS A 87 -1.14 14.35 -0.51
CA LYS A 87 -1.09 14.99 0.82
C LYS A 87 0.11 14.48 1.63
N GLN A 88 0.41 13.19 1.56
CA GLN A 88 1.52 12.58 2.29
C GLN A 88 2.88 13.11 1.82
N THR A 89 3.05 13.52 0.56
CA THR A 89 4.32 14.11 0.09
C THR A 89 4.63 15.48 0.73
N ARG A 90 3.62 16.18 1.28
CA ARG A 90 3.77 17.54 1.85
C ARG A 90 4.01 17.56 3.36
N LEU A 91 3.79 16.43 4.03
CA LEU A 91 3.90 16.30 5.50
C LEU A 91 5.30 15.82 5.95
N MET A 92 6.21 15.64 5.00
CA MET A 92 7.60 15.23 5.19
C MET A 92 8.53 16.34 4.70
#